data_AF-A0A2C6BIC1-F1
#
_entry.id   AF-A0A2C6BIC1-F1
#
_cell.length_a   1.000
_cell.length_b   1.000
_cell.length_c   1.000
_cell.angle_alpha   90.00
_cell.angle_beta   90.00
_cell.angle_gamma   90.00
#
_symmetry.space_group_name_H-M   'P 1'
#
loop_
_entity.id
_entity.type
_entity.pdbx_description
1 polymer ?
#
loop_
_entity_poly.entity_id
_entity_poly.type
_entity_poly.pdbx_seq_one_letter_code
_entity_poly.pdbx_strand_id
1 'polypeptide(L)' 'SEEIRKTIIGNEEIFTGRPADKIAPEYDKLVEETREFARSEEDVLSYALFPQVAKDFLIKKYENE' A
#
# COMPACT_ATOMS: atom_id res chain seq x y z
N SER A 1 2.44 -23.78 18.16
CA SER A 1 1.56 -24.94 17.90
C SER A 1 1.56 -25.20 16.40
N GLU A 2 2.17 -26.30 15.96
CA GLU A 2 2.19 -26.70 14.54
C GLU A 2 0.79 -27.05 14.03
N GLU A 3 -0.08 -27.58 14.91
CA GLU A 3 -1.46 -27.93 14.60
C GLU A 3 -2.28 -26.71 14.19
N ILE A 4 -2.21 -25.62 14.94
CA ILE A 4 -2.90 -24.37 14.60
C ILE A 4 -2.39 -23.83 13.26
N ARG A 5 -1.07 -23.86 13.03
CA ARG A 5 -0.49 -23.42 11.77
C ARG A 5 -1.02 -24.24 10.59
N LYS A 6 -1.04 -25.57 10.72
CA LYS A 6 -1.58 -26.48 9.69
C LYS A 6 -3.08 -26.26 9.46
N THR A 7 -3.84 -25.90 10.50
CA THR A 7 -5.26 -25.54 10.35
C THR A 7 -5.46 -24.24 9.58
N ILE A 8 -4.59 -23.23 9.77
CA ILE A 8 -4.73 -21.92 9.11
C ILE A 8 -4.19 -21.92 7.68
N ILE A 9 -2.97 -22.45 7.44
CA ILE A 9 -2.28 -22.36 6.15
C ILE A 9 -2.05 -23.73 5.47
N GLY A 10 -2.54 -24.83 6.05
CA GLY A 10 -2.41 -26.16 5.45
C GLY A 10 -0.96 -26.60 5.28
N ASN A 11 -0.61 -26.93 4.05
CA ASN A 11 0.74 -27.36 3.64
C ASN A 11 1.51 -26.25 2.91
N GLU A 12 1.07 -24.99 2.98
CA GLU A 12 1.81 -23.88 2.38
C GLU A 12 3.22 -23.75 2.98
N GLU A 13 4.17 -23.41 2.10
CA GLU A 13 5.55 -23.19 2.49
C GLU A 13 5.63 -21.95 3.41
N ILE A 14 6.29 -22.10 4.57
CA ILE A 14 6.55 -20.94 5.40
C ILE A 14 7.68 -20.15 4.77
N PHE A 15 7.37 -18.91 4.41
CA PHE A 15 8.40 -17.94 4.17
C PHE A 15 9.05 -17.49 5.49
N THR A 16 10.36 -17.68 5.63
CA THR A 16 11.13 -17.34 6.84
C THR A 16 12.04 -16.11 6.66
N GLY A 17 12.03 -15.49 5.47
CA GLY A 17 12.81 -14.28 5.17
C GLY A 17 12.11 -12.99 5.60
N ARG A 18 12.66 -11.83 5.22
CA ARG A 18 12.03 -10.52 5.46
C ARG A 18 10.88 -10.34 4.46
N PRO A 19 9.62 -10.13 4.88
CA PRO A 19 8.48 -10.04 3.95
C PRO A 19 8.65 -9.02 2.83
N ALA A 20 9.32 -7.90 3.12
CA ALA A 20 9.64 -6.86 2.14
C ALA A 20 10.52 -7.35 0.97
N ASP A 21 11.23 -8.47 1.11
CA ASP A 21 12.05 -9.04 0.02
C ASP A 21 11.19 -9.56 -1.14
N LYS A 22 9.89 -9.81 -0.89
CA LYS A 22 8.93 -10.21 -1.93
C LYS A 22 8.16 -9.04 -2.54
N ILE A 23 8.43 -7.81 -2.10
CA ILE A 23 7.72 -6.61 -2.54
C ILE A 23 8.64 -5.82 -3.46
N ALA A 24 8.18 -5.58 -4.69
CA ALA A 24 8.91 -4.74 -5.63
C ALA A 24 8.83 -3.26 -5.21
N PRO A 25 9.74 -2.38 -5.67
CA PRO A 25 9.56 -0.94 -5.51
C PRO A 25 8.28 -0.45 -6.20
N GLU A 26 7.44 0.32 -5.49
CA GLU A 26 6.14 0.76 -6.00
C GLU A 26 6.01 2.29 -6.12
N TYR A 27 7.01 3.06 -5.70
CA TYR A 27 6.89 4.53 -5.63
C TYR A 27 6.52 5.17 -6.97
N ASP A 28 7.24 4.83 -8.05
CA ASP A 28 6.98 5.41 -9.38
C ASP A 28 5.57 5.06 -9.91
N LYS A 29 5.09 3.86 -9.57
CA LYS A 29 3.72 3.44 -9.89
C LYS A 29 2.70 4.29 -9.13
N LEU A 30 2.94 4.55 -7.84
CA LEU A 30 2.06 5.36 -7.01
C LEU A 30 2.04 6.83 -7.44
N VAL A 31 3.17 7.37 -7.90
CA VAL A 31 3.25 8.71 -8.51
C VAL A 31 2.34 8.78 -9.75
N GLU A 32 2.38 7.78 -10.63
CA GLU A 32 1.52 7.76 -11.82
C GLU A 32 0.04 7.59 -11.46
N GLU A 33 -0.30 6.69 -10.52
CA GLU A 33 -1.68 6.46 -10.08
C GLU A 33 -2.33 7.69 -9.42
N THR A 34 -1.52 8.57 -8.84
CA THR A 34 -1.98 9.75 -8.09
C THR A 34 -1.82 11.06 -8.86
N ARG A 35 -1.29 11.02 -10.08
CA ARG A 35 -0.92 12.18 -10.90
C ARG A 35 -2.00 13.26 -11.03
N GLU A 36 -3.27 12.86 -11.00
CA GLU A 36 -4.41 13.76 -11.17
C GLU A 36 -4.76 14.57 -9.91
N PHE A 37 -4.33 14.14 -8.72
CA PHE A 37 -4.78 14.73 -7.45
C PHE A 37 -3.69 14.94 -6.40
N ALA A 38 -2.57 14.23 -6.46
CA ALA A 38 -1.42 14.50 -5.58
C ALA A 38 -0.68 15.75 -6.06
N ARG A 39 -0.35 16.66 -5.12
CA ARG A 39 0.41 17.89 -5.41
C ARG A 39 1.81 17.90 -4.81
N SER A 40 2.11 16.95 -3.92
CA SER A 40 3.44 16.80 -3.31
C SER A 40 3.80 15.34 -3.07
N GLU A 41 5.07 15.08 -2.71
CA GLU A 41 5.52 13.73 -2.35
C GLU A 41 4.77 13.18 -1.14
N GLU A 42 4.40 14.04 -0.18
CA GLU A 42 3.61 13.65 0.99
C GLU A 42 2.20 13.18 0.63
N ASP A 43 1.58 13.73 -0.42
CA ASP A 43 0.29 13.27 -0.92
C ASP A 43 0.41 11.86 -1.52
N VAL A 44 1.49 11.60 -2.28
CA VAL A 44 1.80 10.27 -2.85
C VAL A 44 2.01 9.27 -1.72
N LEU A 45 2.77 9.63 -0.68
CA LEU A 45 2.99 8.77 0.49
C LEU A 45 1.71 8.56 1.31
N SER A 46 0.84 9.56 1.40
CA SER A 46 -0.47 9.42 2.06
C SER A 46 -1.36 8.42 1.31
N TYR A 47 -1.34 8.47 -0.02
CA TYR A 47 -2.01 7.50 -0.87
C TYR A 47 -1.41 6.10 -0.75
N ALA A 48 -0.07 5.98 -0.67
CA ALA A 48 0.60 4.70 -0.45
C ALA A 48 0.14 4.00 0.85
N LEU A 49 -0.10 4.78 1.91
CA LEU A 49 -0.52 4.26 3.21
C LEU A 49 -2.03 3.96 3.27
N PHE A 50 -2.86 4.80 2.66
CA PHE A 50 -4.33 4.72 2.79
C PHE A 50 -5.05 5.01 1.47
N PRO A 51 -4.88 4.17 0.42
CA PRO A 51 -5.35 4.49 -0.93
C PRO A 51 -6.86 4.73 -1.03
N GLN A 52 -7.65 3.99 -0.24
CA GLN A 52 -9.12 4.10 -0.21
C GLN A 52 -9.61 5.44 0.38
N VAL A 53 -8.84 6.06 1.27
CA VAL A 53 -9.25 7.30 1.99
C VAL A 53 -8.55 8.52 1.41
N ALA A 54 -7.28 8.37 1.03
CA ALA A 54 -6.43 9.46 0.58
C ALA A 54 -6.94 10.11 -0.70
N LYS A 55 -7.45 9.35 -1.67
CA LYS A 55 -7.96 9.92 -2.93
C LYS A 55 -9.07 10.93 -2.68
N ASP A 56 -10.13 10.55 -1.97
CA ASP A 56 -11.27 11.41 -1.68
C ASP A 56 -10.87 12.59 -0.79
N PHE A 57 -9.97 12.36 0.17
CA PHE A 57 -9.44 13.41 1.03
C PHE A 57 -8.65 14.47 0.24
N LEU A 58 -7.73 14.05 -0.62
CA LEU A 58 -6.87 14.94 -1.40
C LEU A 58 -7.65 15.75 -2.42
N ILE A 59 -8.61 15.14 -3.11
CA ILE A 59 -9.50 15.86 -4.03
C ILE A 59 -10.25 16.97 -3.27
N LYS A 60 -10.87 16.65 -2.13
CA LYS A 60 -11.60 17.65 -1.31
C LYS A 60 -10.69 18.72 -0.71
N LYS A 61 -9.47 18.35 -0.31
CA LYS A 61 -8.45 19.27 0.22
C LYS A 61 -8.15 20.38 -0.79
N TYR A 62 -8.06 20.02 -2.08
CA TYR A 62 -7.67 20.93 -3.16
C TYR A 62 -8.83 21.51 -3.96
N GLU A 63 -10.06 21.06 -3.73
CA GLU A 63 -11.29 21.56 -4.39
C GLU A 63 -11.61 23.02 -4.02
N ASN A 64 -11.16 23.50 -2.86
CA ASN A 64 -11.43 24.85 -2.35
C ASN A 64 -10.22 25.80 -2.46
N GLU A 65 -9.16 25.37 -3.14
CA GLU A 65 -8.01 26.22 -3.52
C GLU A 65 -8.18 26.79 -4.92
#